data_AF-A0A0L0S2A1-F1
#
_entry.id   AF-A0A0L0S2A1-F1
#
_cell.length_a   1.000
_cell.length_b   1.000
_cell.length_c   1.000
_cell.angle_alpha   90.00
_cell.angle_beta   90.00
_cell.angle_gamma   90.00
#
_symmetry.space_group_name_H-M   'P 1'
#
loop_
_entity.id
_entity.type
_entity.pdbx_description
1 polymer ?
#
loop_
_entity_poly.entity_id
_entity_poly.type
_entity_poly.pdbx_seq_one_letter_code
_entity_poly.pdbx_strand_id
1 'polypeptide(L)'
;MTMDVSNIGLAPPKMQATKEQMDAAKVPYLFRDFCAHLYIEMEQCRKTHPFMAGPKCHAQKHAYEECQYREYIRRMRIAEYKRKQEAGDE
;
A
#
# COMPACT_ATOMS: atom_id res chain seq x y z
N MET A 1 13.92 -14.18 8.46
CA MET A 1 13.06 -15.26 7.92
C MET A 1 11.89 -14.63 7.20
N THR A 2 11.85 -14.68 5.87
CA THR A 2 10.69 -14.25 5.09
C THR A 2 9.63 -15.35 5.18
N MET A 3 8.53 -15.09 5.88
CA MET A 3 7.41 -16.03 5.89
C MET A 3 6.75 -16.02 4.52
N ASP A 4 6.87 -17.13 3.80
CA ASP A 4 6.19 -17.30 2.52
C ASP A 4 4.71 -17.59 2.75
N VAL A 5 3.90 -16.53 2.74
CA VAL A 5 2.44 -16.59 2.88
C VAL A 5 1.72 -16.88 1.56
N SER A 6 2.46 -17.23 0.50
CA SER A 6 1.87 -17.52 -0.82
C SER A 6 1.00 -18.77 -0.79
N ASN A 7 1.37 -19.77 0.02
CA ASN A 7 0.64 -21.05 0.15
C ASN A 7 -0.77 -20.92 0.75
N ILE A 8 -1.06 -19.80 1.43
CA ILE A 8 -2.37 -19.52 2.04
C ILE A 8 -3.16 -18.44 1.28
N GLY A 9 -2.75 -18.12 0.04
CA GLY A 9 -3.44 -17.15 -0.81
C GLY A 9 -3.29 -15.69 -0.37
N LEU A 10 -2.34 -15.38 0.52
CA LEU A 10 -2.04 -14.02 1.00
C LEU A 10 -0.76 -13.46 0.36
N ALA A 11 -0.45 -13.89 -0.85
CA ALA A 11 0.71 -13.44 -1.62
C ALA A 11 0.76 -11.91 -1.74
N PRO A 12 1.95 -11.30 -1.73
CA PRO A 12 2.10 -9.87 -1.93
C PRO A 12 1.54 -9.43 -3.28
N PRO A 13 0.78 -8.32 -3.31
CA PRO A 13 0.38 -7.75 -4.58
C PRO A 13 1.62 -7.34 -5.37
N LYS A 14 1.50 -7.30 -6.70
CA LYS A 14 2.60 -6.87 -7.55
C LYS A 14 2.95 -5.39 -7.26
N MET A 15 4.21 -5.11 -6.98
CA MET A 15 4.71 -3.72 -6.93
C MET A 15 4.55 -3.09 -8.31
N GLN A 16 3.75 -2.03 -8.40
CA GLN A 16 3.50 -1.33 -9.67
C GLN A 16 4.50 -0.18 -9.90
N ALA A 17 4.91 0.52 -8.84
CA ALA A 17 5.89 1.59 -8.92
C ALA A 17 7.32 1.04 -8.83
N THR A 18 8.21 1.51 -9.70
CA THR A 18 9.65 1.21 -9.59
C THR A 18 10.32 2.08 -8.53
N LYS A 19 11.48 1.65 -8.04
CA LYS A 19 12.27 2.44 -7.08
C LYS A 19 12.64 3.83 -7.65
N GLU A 20 13.08 3.86 -8.90
CA GLU A 20 13.46 5.09 -9.60
C GLU A 20 12.28 6.05 -9.72
N GLN A 21 11.06 5.56 -9.99
CA GLN A 21 9.85 6.38 -10.02
C GLN A 21 9.51 6.97 -8.65
N MET A 22 9.63 6.18 -7.57
CA MET A 22 9.39 6.66 -6.20
C MET A 22 10.43 7.69 -5.77
N ASP A 23 11.69 7.52 -6.15
CA ASP A 23 12.77 8.46 -5.87
C ASP A 23 12.59 9.77 -6.67
N ALA A 24 12.26 9.67 -7.96
CA ALA A 24 11.98 10.84 -8.81
C ALA A 24 10.77 11.65 -8.31
N ALA A 25 9.72 10.95 -7.83
CA ALA A 25 8.55 11.59 -7.24
C ALA A 25 8.77 12.09 -5.80
N LYS A 26 9.96 11.85 -5.22
CA LYS A 26 10.31 12.20 -3.83
C LYS A 26 9.31 11.65 -2.80
N VAL A 27 8.85 10.41 -3.00
CA VAL A 27 7.91 9.76 -2.08
C VAL A 27 8.58 9.55 -0.71
N PRO A 28 8.00 10.04 0.39
CA PRO A 28 8.49 9.77 1.75
C PRO A 28 8.55 8.28 2.04
N TYR A 29 9.53 7.84 2.84
CA TYR A 29 9.77 6.42 3.10
C TYR A 29 8.53 5.67 3.62
N LEU A 30 7.70 6.33 4.43
CA LEU A 30 6.46 5.76 4.98
C LEU A 30 5.42 5.38 3.92
N PHE A 31 5.45 6.01 2.74
CA PHE A 31 4.49 5.78 1.66
C PHE A 31 5.07 4.92 0.52
N ARG A 32 6.26 4.33 0.71
CA ARG A 32 6.92 3.46 -0.27
C ARG A 32 6.49 2.00 -0.13
N ASP A 33 5.18 1.77 -0.17
CA ASP A 33 4.60 0.42 -0.12
C ASP A 33 4.01 0.00 -1.47
N PHE A 34 3.27 -1.12 -1.49
CA PHE A 34 2.61 -1.62 -2.70
C PHE A 34 1.65 -0.60 -3.32
N CYS A 35 1.13 0.34 -2.55
CA CYS A 35 0.19 1.37 -2.97
C CYS A 35 0.88 2.67 -3.43
N ALA A 36 2.22 2.72 -3.48
CA ALA A 36 2.98 3.92 -3.83
C ALA A 36 2.66 4.50 -5.22
N HIS A 37 2.23 3.67 -6.18
CA HIS A 37 1.81 4.12 -7.51
C HIS A 37 0.64 5.11 -7.45
N LEU A 38 -0.36 4.83 -6.61
CA LEU A 38 -1.51 5.72 -6.39
C LEU A 38 -1.12 6.99 -5.62
N TYR A 39 -0.14 6.90 -4.72
CA TYR A 39 0.40 8.06 -4.03
C TYR A 39 1.06 9.04 -5.00
N ILE A 40 1.80 8.54 -5.98
CA ILE A 40 2.42 9.36 -7.03
C ILE A 40 1.35 10.11 -7.84
N GLU A 41 0.25 9.44 -8.22
CA GLU A 41 -0.87 10.06 -8.94
C GLU A 41 -1.58 11.13 -8.10
N MET A 42 -1.84 10.86 -6.83
CA MET A 42 -2.44 11.82 -5.91
C MET A 42 -1.55 13.06 -5.73
N GLU A 43 -0.23 12.87 -5.60
CA GLU A 43 0.71 13.97 -5.46
C GLU A 43 0.84 14.81 -6.75
N GLN A 44 0.76 14.17 -7.92
CA GLN A 44 0.67 14.88 -9.19
C GLN A 44 -0.59 15.75 -9.27
N CYS A 45 -1.76 15.21 -8.90
CA CYS A 45 -3.00 15.98 -8.85
C CYS A 45 -2.92 17.17 -7.88
N ARG A 46 -2.27 16.97 -6.73
CA ARG A 46 -2.07 18.04 -5.73
C ARG A 46 -1.18 19.16 -6.27
N LYS A 47 -0.15 18.82 -7.05
CA LYS A 47 0.75 19.78 -7.70
C LYS A 47 0.07 20.55 -8.84
N THR A 48 -0.86 19.93 -9.58
CA THR A 48 -1.59 20.60 -10.67
C THR A 48 -2.68 21.54 -10.16
N HIS A 49 -3.27 21.25 -9.00
CA HIS A 49 -4.38 22.03 -8.41
C HIS A 49 -4.06 22.53 -6.99
N PRO A 50 -3.04 23.39 -6.80
CA PRO A 50 -2.56 23.76 -5.46
C PRO A 50 -3.64 24.43 -4.58
N PHE A 51 -4.56 25.19 -5.17
CA PHE A 51 -5.63 25.90 -4.45
C PHE A 51 -6.95 25.12 -4.36
N MET A 52 -7.09 23.99 -5.07
CA MET A 52 -8.33 23.21 -5.13
C MET A 52 -8.12 21.70 -4.95
N ALA A 53 -6.97 21.31 -4.38
CA ALA A 53 -6.58 19.90 -4.26
C ALA A 53 -7.60 19.05 -3.48
N GLY A 54 -8.25 19.59 -2.46
CA GLY A 54 -9.25 18.88 -1.65
C GLY A 54 -10.39 18.27 -2.49
N PRO A 55 -11.25 19.11 -3.12
CA PRO A 55 -12.36 18.60 -3.92
C PRO A 55 -11.90 17.98 -5.25
N LYS A 56 -10.84 18.49 -5.89
CA LYS A 56 -10.42 18.02 -7.22
C LYS A 56 -9.65 16.70 -7.20
N CYS A 57 -8.93 16.41 -6.12
CA CYS A 57 -8.13 15.20 -5.99
C CYS A 57 -8.74 14.13 -5.08
N HIS A 58 -10.04 14.26 -4.75
CA HIS A 58 -10.74 13.36 -3.85
C HIS A 58 -10.75 11.90 -4.35
N ALA A 59 -10.94 11.70 -5.66
CA ALA A 59 -10.97 10.37 -6.25
C ALA A 59 -9.62 9.63 -6.10
N GLN A 60 -8.52 10.33 -6.37
CA GLN A 60 -7.16 9.79 -6.24
C GLN A 60 -6.84 9.47 -4.78
N LYS A 61 -7.27 10.34 -3.86
CA LYS A 61 -7.13 10.11 -2.42
C LYS A 61 -7.90 8.86 -1.98
N HIS A 62 -9.16 8.71 -2.38
CA HIS A 62 -9.98 7.56 -2.03
C HIS A 62 -9.41 6.26 -2.62
N ALA A 63 -8.90 6.27 -3.85
CA ALA A 63 -8.25 5.11 -4.46
C ALA A 63 -7.01 4.67 -3.64
N TYR A 64 -6.18 5.63 -3.21
CA TYR A 64 -5.03 5.36 -2.36
C TYR A 64 -5.45 4.77 -1.00
N GLU A 65 -6.45 5.36 -0.33
CA GLU A 65 -6.96 4.89 0.96
C GLU A 65 -7.57 3.48 0.87
N GLU A 66 -8.29 3.17 -0.20
CA GLU A 66 -8.82 1.84 -0.45
C GLU A 66 -7.71 0.80 -0.60
N CYS A 67 -6.64 1.12 -1.33
CA CYS A 67 -5.47 0.25 -1.46
C CYS A 67 -4.82 -0.02 -0.10
N GLN A 68 -4.60 1.03 0.69
CA GLN A 68 -4.06 0.93 2.05
C GLN A 68 -4.92 0.04 2.95
N TYR A 69 -6.24 0.20 2.88
CA TYR A 69 -7.17 -0.60 3.66
C TYR A 69 -7.10 -2.09 3.31
N ARG A 70 -7.00 -2.42 2.00
CA ARG A 70 -6.84 -3.81 1.54
C ARG A 70 -5.53 -4.42 2.04
N GLU A 71 -4.43 -3.66 2.00
CA GLU A 71 -3.14 -4.11 2.52
C GLU A 71 -3.14 -4.28 4.04
N TYR A 72 -3.85 -3.40 4.77
CA TYR A 72 -4.07 -3.56 6.21
C TYR A 72 -4.81 -4.87 6.53
N ILE A 73 -5.93 -5.14 5.87
CA ILE A 73 -6.68 -6.41 6.05
C ILE A 73 -5.78 -7.60 5.76
N ARG A 74 -4.98 -7.54 4.70
CA ARG A 74 -4.04 -8.60 4.34
C ARG A 74 -3.03 -8.86 5.46
N ARG A 75 -2.44 -7.80 6.04
CA ARG A 75 -1.50 -7.91 7.16
C ARG A 75 -2.16 -8.48 8.41
N MET A 76 -3.41 -8.09 8.69
CA MET A 76 -4.19 -8.66 9.80
C MET A 76 -4.41 -10.17 9.64
N ARG A 77 -4.79 -10.62 8.44
CA ARG A 77 -4.95 -12.06 8.16
C ARG A 77 -3.64 -12.83 8.31
N ILE A 78 -2.52 -12.24 7.89
CA ILE A 78 -1.18 -12.83 8.09
C ILE A 78 -0.89 -12.95 9.60
N ALA A 79 -1.16 -11.91 10.39
CA ALA A 79 -0.94 -11.93 11.83
C ALA A 79 -1.83 -12.99 12.54
N GLU A 80 -3.11 -13.09 12.17
CA GLU A 80 -4.01 -14.12 12.68
C GLU A 80 -3.54 -15.53 12.34
N TYR A 81 -3.06 -15.74 11.10
CA TYR A 81 -2.50 -17.03 10.70
C TYR A 81 -1.29 -17.41 11.56
N LYS A 82 -0.35 -16.48 11.79
CA LYS A 82 0.81 -16.72 12.65
C LYS A 82 0.41 -17.12 14.06
N ARG A 83 -0.53 -16.39 14.66
CA ARG A 83 -1.04 -16.69 16.01
C ARG A 83 -1.65 -18.09 16.11
N LYS A 84 -2.32 -18.57 15.06
CA LYS A 84 -2.89 -19.93 15.03
C LYS A 84 -1.83 -21.02 14.88
N GLN A 85 -0.75 -20.76 14.14
CA GLN A 85 0.39 -21.69 14.05
C GLN A 85 1.07 -21.80 15.42
N GLU A 86 1.38 -20.66 16.04
CA GLU A 86 2.02 -20.60 17.36
C GLU A 86 1.18 -21.27 18.47
N ALA A 87 -0.16 -21.19 18.41
CA ALA A 87 -1.06 -21.85 19.36
C ALA A 87 -1.35 -23.32 19.05
N GLY A 88 -1.00 -23.81 17.85
CA GLY A 88 -1.18 -25.20 17.43
C GLY A 88 0.09 -26.05 17.52
N ASP A 89 1.22 -25.42 17.84
CA ASP A 89 2.52 -26.05 18.08
C ASP A 89 2.73 -26.39 19.59
N GLU A 90 1.65 -26.43 20.38
CA GLU A 90 1.60 -26.96 21.77
C GLU A 90 0.97 -28.36 21.83
#